data_AF-A0A9D5MKT6-F1
#
_entry.id   AF-A0A9D5MKT6-F1
#
_cell.length_a   1.000
_cell.length_b   1.000
_cell.length_c   1.000
_cell.angle_alpha   90.00
_cell.angle_beta   90.00
_cell.angle_gamma   90.00
#
_symmetry.space_group_name_H-M   'P 1'
#
loop_
_entity.id
_entity.type
_entity.pdbx_description
1 polymer ?
#
loop_
_entity_poly.entity_id
_entity_poly.type
_entity_poly.pdbx_seq_one_letter_code
_entity_poly.pdbx_strand_id
1 'polypeptide(L)'
;MKIFEKYREIIIYLIVGVLTTIVSWGACFVAKLFLDPTQELQNFIINTIGWVAGVVFAYPLNRKWVFKSNNDKIVKEFMGFASSRLSTWILDILIMWFFVNICPLNNLIIKVCNWLNISLATADIDSVNYWVVKICISAVLVTILNYVFSKLLIFKKSKKASDTE
;
A
#
# COMPACT_ATOMS: atom_id res chain seq x y z
N MET A 1 24.69 -0.88 -16.43
CA MET A 1 24.21 -2.02 -15.61
C MET A 1 23.31 -1.61 -14.43
N LYS A 2 23.60 -0.53 -13.67
CA LYS A 2 22.77 -0.09 -12.50
C LYS A 2 21.30 0.23 -12.82
N ILE A 3 21.00 0.69 -14.04
CA ILE A 3 19.65 1.10 -14.46
C ILE A 3 18.73 -0.12 -14.66
N PHE A 4 19.22 -1.19 -15.31
CA PHE A 4 18.45 -2.42 -15.53
C PHE A 4 18.05 -3.11 -14.22
N GLU A 5 18.96 -3.17 -13.23
CA GLU A 5 18.62 -3.71 -11.91
C GLU A 5 17.57 -2.86 -11.19
N LYS A 6 17.58 -1.52 -11.35
CA LYS A 6 16.58 -0.63 -10.75
C LYS A 6 15.19 -0.87 -11.34
N TYR A 7 15.06 -1.00 -12.66
CA TYR A 7 13.78 -1.29 -13.29
C TYR A 7 13.27 -2.69 -12.93
N ARG A 8 14.17 -3.69 -12.91
CA ARG A 8 13.85 -5.04 -12.43
C ARG A 8 13.30 -5.02 -11.00
N GLU A 9 13.96 -4.29 -10.10
CA GLU A 9 13.54 -4.16 -8.69
C GLU A 9 12.11 -3.62 -8.59
N ILE A 10 11.80 -2.53 -9.31
CA ILE A 10 10.46 -1.92 -9.31
C ILE A 10 9.41 -2.89 -9.89
N ILE A 11 9.69 -3.52 -11.03
CA ILE A 11 8.76 -4.44 -11.69
C ILE A 11 8.44 -5.63 -10.77
N ILE A 12 9.46 -6.25 -10.15
CA ILE A 12 9.24 -7.37 -9.23
C ILE A 12 8.51 -6.90 -7.97
N TYR A 13 8.82 -5.71 -7.45
CA TYR A 13 8.09 -5.15 -6.30
C TYR A 13 6.60 -4.97 -6.61
N LEU A 14 6.26 -4.49 -7.81
CA LEU A 14 4.87 -4.36 -8.26
C LEU A 14 4.20 -5.73 -8.40
N ILE A 15 4.87 -6.72 -9.00
CA ILE A 15 4.33 -8.09 -9.11
C ILE A 15 4.07 -8.70 -7.72
N VAL A 16 5.04 -8.58 -6.81
CA VAL A 16 4.87 -9.04 -5.41
C VAL A 16 3.73 -8.28 -4.74
N GLY A 17 3.56 -6.99 -5.02
CA GLY A 17 2.43 -6.19 -4.56
C GLY A 17 1.08 -6.75 -5.02
N VAL A 18 0.93 -7.06 -6.31
CA VAL A 18 -0.30 -7.66 -6.86
C VAL A 18 -0.58 -9.03 -6.23
N LEU A 19 0.44 -9.89 -6.12
CA LEU A 19 0.29 -11.19 -5.46
C LEU A 19 -0.11 -11.05 -3.99
N THR A 20 0.45 -10.05 -3.29
CA THR A 20 0.09 -9.75 -1.90
C THR A 20 -1.38 -9.38 -1.79
N THR A 21 -1.91 -8.58 -2.70
CA THR A 21 -3.34 -8.22 -2.71
C THR A 21 -4.22 -9.46 -2.90
N ILE A 22 -3.85 -10.37 -3.79
CA ILE A 22 -4.57 -11.64 -4.01
C ILE A 22 -4.59 -12.45 -2.72
N VAL A 23 -3.45 -12.59 -2.04
CA VAL A 23 -3.34 -13.32 -0.76
C VAL A 23 -4.15 -12.64 0.33
N SER A 24 -4.08 -11.32 0.47
CA SER A 24 -4.88 -10.56 1.44
C SER A 24 -6.37 -10.75 1.23
N TRP A 25 -6.85 -10.66 -0.01
CA TRP A 25 -8.27 -10.86 -0.32
C TRP A 25 -8.70 -12.31 -0.13
N GLY A 26 -7.86 -13.27 -0.48
CA GLY A 26 -8.09 -14.69 -0.21
C GLY A 26 -8.22 -14.96 1.29
N ALA A 27 -7.34 -14.38 2.11
CA ALA A 27 -7.41 -14.49 3.56
C ALA A 27 -8.69 -13.85 4.13
N CYS A 28 -9.09 -12.67 3.63
CA CYS A 28 -10.37 -12.06 3.98
C CYS A 28 -11.55 -12.96 3.59
N PHE A 29 -11.52 -13.58 2.41
CA PHE A 29 -12.58 -14.48 1.95
C PHE A 29 -12.72 -15.71 2.86
N VAL A 30 -11.59 -16.33 3.23
CA VAL A 30 -11.60 -17.46 4.18
C VAL A 30 -12.09 -17.02 5.56
N ALA A 31 -11.66 -15.85 6.04
CA ALA A 31 -12.10 -15.33 7.34
C ALA A 31 -13.63 -15.07 7.39
N LYS A 32 -14.22 -14.62 6.27
CA LYS A 32 -15.68 -14.42 6.13
C LYS A 32 -16.50 -15.72 6.23
N LEU A 33 -15.89 -16.90 6.11
CA LEU A 33 -16.59 -18.16 6.33
C LEU A 33 -16.88 -18.42 7.81
N PHE A 34 -16.13 -17.79 8.71
CA PHE A 34 -16.22 -17.96 10.16
C PHE A 34 -16.66 -16.69 10.90
N LEU A 35 -16.60 -15.54 10.23
CA LEU A 35 -16.87 -14.23 10.80
C LEU A 35 -17.87 -13.46 9.92
N ASP A 36 -18.80 -12.77 10.57
CA ASP A 36 -19.85 -11.97 9.95
C ASP A 36 -19.35 -10.54 9.66
N PRO A 37 -19.25 -10.12 8.39
CA PRO A 37 -18.81 -8.78 8.03
C PRO A 37 -19.83 -7.67 8.37
N THR A 38 -21.07 -8.01 8.74
CA THR A 38 -22.09 -7.02 9.14
C THR A 38 -21.83 -6.45 10.54
N GLN A 39 -21.12 -7.19 11.39
CA GLN A 39 -20.70 -6.70 12.70
C GLN A 39 -19.37 -5.95 12.59
N GLU A 40 -19.31 -4.71 13.10
CA GLU A 40 -18.13 -3.85 12.97
C GLU A 40 -16.84 -4.49 13.53
N LEU A 41 -16.92 -5.12 14.71
CA LEU A 41 -15.77 -5.78 15.33
C LEU A 41 -15.26 -6.95 14.49
N GLN A 42 -16.17 -7.77 13.98
CA GLN A 42 -15.80 -8.94 13.16
C GLN A 42 -15.25 -8.51 11.81
N ASN A 43 -15.81 -7.46 11.19
CA ASN A 43 -15.27 -6.85 9.98
C ASN A 43 -13.85 -6.27 10.20
N PHE A 44 -13.61 -5.61 11.34
CA PHE A 44 -12.27 -5.15 11.70
C PHE A 44 -11.28 -6.32 11.80
N ILE A 45 -11.69 -7.43 12.44
CA ILE A 45 -10.87 -8.64 12.56
C ILE A 45 -10.59 -9.26 11.18
N ILE A 46 -11.59 -9.39 10.32
CA ILE A 46 -11.44 -9.91 8.94
C ILE A 46 -10.40 -9.09 8.17
N ASN A 47 -10.53 -7.76 8.19
CA ASN A 47 -9.60 -6.86 7.50
C ASN A 47 -8.18 -6.94 8.10
N THR A 48 -8.08 -7.08 9.42
CA THR A 48 -6.79 -7.27 10.11
C THR A 48 -6.11 -8.58 9.70
N ILE A 49 -6.86 -9.69 9.60
CA ILE A 49 -6.34 -10.98 9.12
C ILE A 49 -5.81 -10.84 7.69
N GLY A 50 -6.57 -10.20 6.80
CA GLY A 50 -6.14 -9.93 5.43
C GLY A 50 -4.85 -9.11 5.35
N TRP A 51 -4.74 -8.08 6.20
CA TRP A 51 -3.53 -7.26 6.29
C TRP A 51 -2.32 -8.07 6.79
N VAL A 52 -2.48 -8.83 7.88
CA VAL A 52 -1.41 -9.68 8.44
C VAL A 52 -0.94 -10.71 7.43
N ALA A 53 -1.87 -11.44 6.80
CA ALA A 53 -1.56 -12.44 5.78
C ALA A 53 -0.77 -11.82 4.62
N GLY A 54 -1.16 -10.63 4.17
CA GLY A 54 -0.44 -9.89 3.15
C GLY A 54 0.99 -9.51 3.56
N VAL A 55 1.17 -8.97 4.76
CA VAL A 55 2.50 -8.58 5.27
C VAL A 55 3.43 -9.78 5.39
N VAL A 56 2.93 -10.88 5.96
CA VAL A 56 3.70 -12.13 6.14
C VAL A 56 4.09 -12.73 4.80
N PHE A 57 3.19 -12.70 3.81
CA PHE A 57 3.48 -13.18 2.46
C PHE A 57 4.47 -12.27 1.71
N ALA A 58 4.29 -10.96 1.80
CA ALA A 58 5.08 -9.99 1.05
C ALA A 58 6.53 -9.94 1.51
N TYR A 59 6.81 -10.13 2.81
CA TYR A 59 8.16 -9.99 3.36
C TYR A 59 9.21 -10.92 2.72
N PRO A 60 9.05 -12.26 2.71
CA PRO A 60 10.07 -13.16 2.17
C PRO A 60 10.33 -12.91 0.68
N LEU A 61 9.28 -12.58 -0.08
CA LEU A 61 9.37 -12.25 -1.51
C LEU A 61 10.14 -10.96 -1.75
N ASN A 62 9.82 -9.91 -0.99
CA ASN A 62 10.53 -8.63 -1.06
C ASN A 62 11.99 -8.79 -0.64
N ARG A 63 12.26 -9.50 0.46
CA ARG A 63 13.62 -9.75 0.94
C ARG A 63 14.46 -10.49 -0.10
N LYS A 64 13.94 -11.59 -0.65
CA LYS A 64 14.71 -12.50 -1.52
C LYS A 64 14.78 -12.04 -2.97
N TRP A 65 13.67 -11.59 -3.57
CA TRP A 65 13.58 -11.34 -5.01
C TRP A 65 13.70 -9.88 -5.42
N VAL A 66 13.16 -8.97 -4.61
CA VAL A 66 13.22 -7.53 -4.86
C VAL A 66 14.57 -6.98 -4.38
N PHE A 67 14.80 -7.03 -3.07
CA PHE A 67 15.93 -6.33 -2.45
C PHE A 67 17.20 -7.18 -2.33
N LYS A 68 17.09 -8.50 -2.56
CA LYS A 68 18.20 -9.47 -2.44
C LYS A 68 19.00 -9.26 -1.13
N SER A 69 18.32 -9.02 -0.01
CA SER A 69 18.97 -8.77 1.28
C SER A 69 19.51 -10.07 1.87
N ASN A 70 20.76 -10.03 2.35
CA ASN A 70 21.46 -11.18 2.93
C ASN A 70 21.83 -10.96 4.41
N ASN A 71 21.06 -10.14 5.12
CA ASN A 71 21.28 -9.82 6.53
C ASN A 71 20.73 -10.92 7.46
N ASP A 72 21.52 -11.34 8.43
CA ASP A 72 21.13 -12.40 9.39
C ASP A 72 20.06 -11.94 10.40
N LYS A 73 19.86 -10.62 10.56
CA LYS A 73 18.86 -10.04 11.48
C LYS A 73 17.45 -10.04 10.88
N ILE A 74 16.96 -11.21 10.48
CA ILE A 74 15.66 -11.42 9.81
C ILE A 74 14.49 -10.82 10.60
N VAL A 75 14.41 -11.07 11.91
CA VAL A 75 13.31 -10.56 12.75
C VAL A 75 13.28 -9.03 12.78
N LYS A 76 14.45 -8.38 12.85
CA LYS A 76 14.54 -6.92 12.83
C LYS A 76 14.14 -6.35 11.47
N GLU A 77 14.54 -7.00 10.37
CA GLU A 77 14.10 -6.63 9.02
C GLU A 77 12.58 -6.82 8.84
N PHE A 78 12.02 -7.92 9.34
CA PHE A 78 10.58 -8.19 9.29
C PHE A 78 9.81 -7.15 10.09
N MET A 79 10.21 -6.86 11.33
CA MET A 79 9.56 -5.86 12.17
C MET A 79 9.67 -4.45 11.56
N GLY A 80 10.80 -4.13 10.91
CA GLY A 80 10.95 -2.91 10.14
C GLY A 80 9.97 -2.86 8.96
N PHE A 81 9.91 -3.93 8.18
CA PHE A 81 8.98 -4.05 7.04
C PHE A 81 7.52 -3.96 7.46
N ALA A 82 7.11 -4.72 8.48
CA ALA A 82 5.77 -4.69 9.05
C ALA A 82 5.42 -3.31 9.61
N SER A 83 6.35 -2.67 10.33
CA SER A 83 6.16 -1.29 10.82
C SER A 83 5.98 -0.31 9.67
N SER A 84 6.77 -0.40 8.59
CA SER A 84 6.59 0.49 7.43
C SER A 84 5.22 0.32 6.77
N ARG A 85 4.74 -0.92 6.68
CA ARG A 85 3.39 -1.24 6.17
C ARG A 85 2.32 -0.62 7.05
N LEU A 86 2.45 -0.76 8.36
CA LEU A 86 1.53 -0.18 9.34
C LEU A 86 1.53 1.35 9.26
N SER A 87 2.71 1.98 9.23
CA SER A 87 2.84 3.44 9.09
C SER A 87 2.19 3.96 7.82
N THR A 88 2.38 3.26 6.69
CA THR A 88 1.74 3.68 5.44
C THR A 88 0.23 3.46 5.44
N TRP A 89 -0.28 2.46 6.18
CA TRP A 89 -1.72 2.27 6.36
C TRP A 89 -2.34 3.36 7.25
N ILE A 90 -1.66 3.76 8.34
CA ILE A 90 -2.07 4.91 9.15
C ILE A 90 -2.06 6.19 8.32
N LEU A 91 -1.03 6.38 7.49
CA LEU A 91 -0.95 7.53 6.60
C LEU A 91 -2.07 7.54 5.56
N ASP A 92 -2.45 6.38 5.01
CA ASP A 92 -3.60 6.22 4.12
C ASP A 92 -4.90 6.74 4.78
N ILE A 93 -5.13 6.36 6.04
CA ILE A 93 -6.28 6.83 6.84
C ILE A 93 -6.23 8.35 7.03
N LEU A 94 -5.06 8.91 7.35
CA LEU A 94 -4.89 10.36 7.55
C LEU A 94 -5.07 11.15 6.25
N ILE A 95 -4.52 10.66 5.13
CA ILE A 95 -4.68 11.26 3.80
C ILE A 95 -6.15 11.25 3.39
N MET A 96 -6.83 10.11 3.55
CA MET A 96 -8.27 10.00 3.28
C MET A 96 -9.08 10.98 4.12
N TRP A 97 -8.80 11.06 5.43
CA TRP A 97 -9.47 12.02 6.30
C TRP A 97 -9.22 13.47 5.86
N PHE A 98 -7.99 13.83 5.49
CA PHE A 98 -7.63 15.18 5.03
C PHE A 98 -8.32 15.55 3.71
N PHE A 99 -8.26 14.69 2.69
CA PHE A 99 -8.85 14.98 1.37
C PHE A 99 -10.37 14.91 1.35
N VAL A 100 -11.00 14.12 2.22
CA VAL A 100 -12.47 14.09 2.32
C VAL A 100 -12.99 15.30 3.08
N ASN A 101 -12.36 15.70 4.20
CA ASN A 101 -12.92 16.71 5.10
C ASN A 101 -12.35 18.12 4.92
N ILE A 102 -11.07 18.25 4.54
CA ILE A 102 -10.37 19.56 4.53
C ILE A 102 -10.14 20.06 3.09
N CYS A 103 -9.78 19.17 2.17
CA CYS A 103 -9.55 19.52 0.77
C CYS A 103 -10.38 18.63 -0.17
N PRO A 104 -11.71 18.79 -0.19
CA PRO A 104 -12.56 18.00 -1.07
C PRO A 104 -12.18 18.28 -2.53
N LEU A 105 -11.86 17.23 -3.29
CA LEU A 105 -11.59 17.35 -4.74
C LEU A 105 -12.86 17.65 -5.55
N ASN A 106 -14.00 17.85 -4.89
CA ASN A 106 -15.30 18.15 -5.47
C ASN A 106 -15.22 19.23 -6.56
N ASN A 107 -14.46 20.31 -6.35
CA ASN A 107 -14.34 21.43 -7.28
C ASN A 107 -13.68 21.04 -8.61
N LEU A 108 -12.77 20.07 -8.62
CA LEU A 108 -12.12 19.60 -9.85
C LEU A 108 -13.05 18.63 -10.59
N ILE A 109 -13.75 17.77 -9.86
CA ILE A 109 -14.73 16.82 -10.40
C ILE A 109 -15.89 17.58 -11.07
N ILE A 110 -16.48 18.56 -10.37
CA ILE A 110 -17.57 19.40 -10.89
C ILE A 110 -17.14 20.12 -12.18
N LYS A 111 -15.92 20.66 -12.23
CA LYS A 111 -15.39 21.31 -13.45
C LYS A 111 -15.31 20.36 -14.63
N VAL A 112 -14.83 19.13 -14.42
CA VAL A 112 -14.74 18.11 -15.48
C VAL A 112 -16.14 17.65 -15.92
N CYS A 113 -17.05 17.41 -14.97
CA CYS A 113 -18.42 16.99 -15.28
C CYS A 113 -19.19 18.08 -16.06
N ASN A 114 -19.03 19.34 -15.70
CA ASN A 114 -19.61 20.46 -16.45
C ASN A 114 -19.00 20.58 -17.87
N TRP A 115 -17.70 20.38 -18.03
CA TRP A 115 -17.06 20.35 -19.36
C TRP A 115 -17.60 19.20 -20.24
N LEU A 116 -17.98 18.08 -19.62
CA LEU A 116 -18.57 16.91 -20.28
C LEU A 116 -20.12 16.97 -20.38
N ASN A 117 -20.75 18.03 -19.88
CA ASN A 117 -22.20 18.20 -19.84
C ASN A 117 -22.96 17.10 -19.07
N ILE A 118 -22.34 16.56 -18.01
CA ILE A 118 -22.90 15.54 -17.12
C ILE A 118 -23.45 16.20 -15.86
N SER A 119 -24.73 16.00 -15.55
CA SER A 119 -25.34 16.44 -14.29
C SER A 119 -25.21 15.33 -13.24
N LEU A 120 -24.59 15.64 -12.10
CA LEU A 120 -24.42 14.73 -10.96
C LEU A 120 -25.08 15.33 -9.72
N ALA A 121 -25.74 14.50 -8.92
CA ALA A 121 -26.26 14.92 -7.63
C ALA A 121 -25.10 15.16 -6.64
N THR A 122 -25.32 15.98 -5.62
CA THR A 122 -24.30 16.28 -4.58
C THR A 122 -23.84 15.02 -3.83
N ALA A 123 -24.74 14.07 -3.58
CA ALA A 123 -24.42 12.77 -2.98
C ALA A 123 -23.55 11.89 -3.90
N ASP A 124 -23.68 12.02 -5.22
CA ASP A 124 -22.83 11.34 -6.18
C ASP A 124 -21.42 11.95 -6.17
N ILE A 125 -21.29 13.26 -6.00
CA ILE A 125 -20.00 13.96 -5.97
C ILE A 125 -19.17 13.54 -4.74
N ASP A 126 -19.79 13.41 -3.57
CA ASP A 126 -19.08 12.97 -2.36
C ASP A 126 -18.62 11.51 -2.47
N SER A 127 -19.48 10.65 -3.04
CA SER A 127 -19.14 9.26 -3.34
C SER A 127 -17.99 9.18 -4.35
N VAL A 128 -18.05 9.95 -5.44
CA VAL A 128 -16.99 10.02 -6.45
C VAL A 128 -15.70 10.57 -5.85
N ASN A 129 -15.75 11.60 -5.00
CA ASN A 129 -14.58 12.15 -4.31
C ASN A 129 -13.88 11.09 -3.45
N TYR A 130 -14.64 10.34 -2.65
CA TYR A 130 -14.10 9.23 -1.86
C TYR A 130 -13.41 8.17 -2.73
N TRP A 131 -14.07 7.73 -3.81
CA TRP A 131 -13.50 6.74 -4.73
C TRP A 131 -12.26 7.25 -5.47
N VAL A 132 -12.25 8.50 -5.92
CA VAL A 132 -11.11 9.11 -6.63
C VAL A 132 -9.90 9.25 -5.71
N VAL A 133 -10.10 9.76 -4.50
CA VAL A 133 -9.01 9.88 -3.51
C VAL A 133 -8.46 8.50 -3.17
N LYS A 134 -9.33 7.51 -2.95
CA LYS A 134 -8.94 6.13 -2.62
C LYS A 134 -8.19 5.43 -3.75
N ILE A 135 -8.68 5.53 -4.99
CA ILE A 135 -8.12 4.83 -6.15
C ILE A 135 -6.81 5.48 -6.64
N CYS A 136 -6.77 6.80 -6.77
CA CYS A 136 -5.68 7.46 -7.49
C CYS A 136 -4.62 8.05 -6.56
N ILE A 137 -5.03 8.80 -5.54
CA ILE A 137 -4.08 9.56 -4.71
C ILE A 137 -3.53 8.66 -3.61
N SER A 138 -4.42 8.03 -2.84
CA SER A 138 -4.03 7.24 -1.69
C SER A 138 -3.26 5.99 -2.11
N ALA A 139 -3.82 5.16 -2.99
CA ALA A 139 -3.19 3.89 -3.38
C ALA A 139 -1.81 4.07 -4.05
N VAL A 140 -1.67 5.02 -4.98
CA VAL A 140 -0.40 5.24 -5.68
C VAL A 140 0.64 5.81 -4.73
N LEU A 141 0.29 6.85 -3.96
CA LEU A 141 1.20 7.53 -3.06
C LEU A 141 1.64 6.59 -1.92
N VAL A 142 0.71 5.84 -1.33
CA VAL A 142 0.98 4.83 -0.30
C VAL A 142 1.89 3.72 -0.84
N THR A 143 1.66 3.23 -2.06
CA THR A 143 2.51 2.19 -2.67
C THR A 143 3.93 2.68 -2.90
N ILE A 144 4.09 3.91 -3.41
CA ILE A 144 5.40 4.54 -3.61
C ILE A 144 6.10 4.74 -2.28
N LEU A 145 5.42 5.31 -1.27
CA LEU A 145 5.99 5.52 0.06
C LEU A 145 6.41 4.22 0.71
N ASN A 146 5.62 3.17 0.56
CA ASN A 146 5.93 1.84 1.08
C ASN A 146 7.19 1.26 0.44
N TYR A 147 7.36 1.42 -0.87
CA TYR A 147 8.61 1.07 -1.56
C TYR A 147 9.79 1.93 -1.06
N VAL A 148 9.61 3.24 -0.95
CA VAL A 148 10.65 4.18 -0.49
C VAL A 148 11.08 3.87 0.94
N PHE A 149 10.14 3.67 1.87
CA PHE A 149 10.44 3.29 3.26
C PHE A 149 11.11 1.91 3.34
N SER A 150 10.57 0.92 2.62
CA SER A 150 11.17 -0.42 2.53
C SER A 150 12.63 -0.33 2.06
N LYS A 151 12.90 0.49 1.05
CA LYS A 151 14.24 0.61 0.46
C LYS A 151 15.21 1.44 1.30
N LEU A 152 14.79 2.59 1.82
CA LEU A 152 15.68 3.54 2.48
C LEU A 152 15.94 3.22 3.95
N LEU A 153 14.92 2.74 4.68
CA LEU A 153 15.03 2.52 6.12
C LEU A 153 15.36 1.07 6.47
N ILE A 154 14.78 0.10 5.74
CA ILE A 154 14.83 -1.31 6.12
C ILE A 154 15.90 -2.05 5.31
N PHE A 155 15.82 -2.01 3.99
CA PHE A 155 16.76 -2.66 3.09
C PHE A 155 17.89 -1.72 2.68
N LYS A 156 18.49 -1.06 3.68
CA LYS A 156 19.66 -0.22 3.47
C LYS A 156 20.76 -1.10 2.89
N LYS A 157 21.11 -0.90 1.62
CA LYS A 157 22.35 -1.49 1.07
C LYS A 157 23.47 -1.02 1.98
N SER A 158 24.06 -1.94 2.74
CA SER A 158 25.35 -1.70 3.37
C SER A 158 26.27 -1.21 2.26
N LYS A 159 26.71 0.04 2.37
CA LYS A 159 27.76 0.57 1.52
C LYS A 159 28.96 -0.28 1.90
N LYS A 160 29.26 -1.32 1.09
CA LYS A 160 30.52 -2.04 1.21
C LYS A 160 31.58 -0.94 1.11
N ALA A 161 32.34 -0.76 2.19
CA ALA A 161 33.53 0.06 2.16
C ALA A 161 34.43 -0.56 1.09
N SER A 162 34.46 0.05 -0.09
CA SER A 162 35.39 -0.27 -1.15
C SER A 162 35.77 1.06 -1.79
N ASP A 163 36.38 1.92 -0.97
CA ASP A 163 37.22 3.04 -1.38
C ASP A 163 38.36 3.06 -0.33
N THR A 164 39.16 2.00 -0.34
CA THR A 164 40.48 1.95 0.30
C THR A 164 41.27 0.94 -0.49
N GLU A 165 41.84 1.41 -1.59
CA GLU A 165 43.20 1.16 -2.09
C GLU A 165 43.40 1.89 -3.41
#